data_AF-A0A182GVX1-F1
#
_entry.id   AF-A0A182GVX1-F1
#
_cell.length_a   1.000
_cell.length_b   1.000
_cell.length_c   1.000
_cell.angle_alpha   90.00
_cell.angle_beta   90.00
_cell.angle_gamma   90.00
#
_symmetry.space_group_name_H-M   'P 1'
#
loop_
_entity.id
_entity.type
_entity.pdbx_description
1 polymer ?
#
loop_
_entity_poly.entity_id
_entity_poly.type
_entity_poly.pdbx_seq_one_letter_code
_entity_poly.pdbx_strand_id
1 'polypeptide(L)'
;MVKFWSRRFTPPPPPPKAATGVTPMTPPPPAKNGPHAAAEQNIVGAQATRRFESTGREFMAQTLLLAKQLRPRAAWGYYAFPYCFNMNGGSTSNGQKEDCSAEVQRENDRIQWLFDDSDIIFPSVYLREKLGAGDRIKLIRGRVKEAVRMARRANVQPKPRVLTYIRYVYTDSIKYLTEVSFRYGLW
;
A
#
# COMPACT_ATOMS: atom_id res chain seq x y z
N MET A 1 17.71 16.82 -12.91
CA MET A 1 18.73 16.05 -12.17
C MET A 1 18.67 16.48 -10.70
N VAL A 2 17.88 15.79 -9.87
CA VAL A 2 17.73 16.15 -8.44
C VAL A 2 18.79 15.38 -7.67
N LYS A 3 19.84 16.07 -7.20
CA LYS A 3 20.87 15.51 -6.33
C LYS A 3 20.25 15.19 -4.96
N PHE A 4 20.03 13.92 -4.69
CA PHE A 4 19.73 13.43 -3.33
C PHE A 4 21.02 12.94 -2.66
N TRP A 5 21.29 13.51 -1.49
CA TRP A 5 22.02 12.92 -0.36
C TRP A 5 23.49 12.50 -0.53
N SER A 6 24.41 13.37 -0.10
CA SER A 6 25.69 12.95 0.49
C SER A 6 25.78 13.45 1.94
N ARG A 7 25.01 12.84 2.84
CA ARG A 7 25.38 12.80 4.26
C ARG A 7 25.54 11.32 4.62
N ARG A 8 26.68 10.97 5.19
CA ARG A 8 26.99 9.60 5.59
C ARG A 8 25.93 9.16 6.61
N PHE A 9 25.06 8.23 6.22
CA PHE A 9 24.32 7.42 7.17
C PHE A 9 25.35 6.49 7.82
N THR A 10 25.72 6.75 9.07
CA THR A 10 26.25 5.69 9.92
C THR A 10 25.07 4.76 10.23
N PRO A 11 25.12 3.47 9.86
CA PRO A 11 24.06 2.54 10.20
C PRO A 11 23.94 2.45 11.73
N PRO A 12 22.71 2.32 12.27
CA PRO A 12 22.54 2.04 13.69
C PRO A 12 23.24 0.73 14.06
N PRO A 13 23.72 0.57 15.31
CA PRO A 13 24.27 -0.69 15.77
C PRO A 13 23.24 -1.82 15.60
N PRO A 14 23.69 -3.06 15.33
CA PRO A 14 22.79 -4.19 15.20
C PRO A 14 21.98 -4.35 16.49
N PRO A 15 20.69 -4.74 16.39
CA PRO A 15 19.90 -5.04 17.57
C PRO A 15 20.59 -6.14 18.39
N PRO A 16 20.46 -6.13 19.73
CA PRO A 16 20.95 -7.23 20.55
C PRO A 16 20.39 -8.55 20.03
N LYS A 17 21.24 -9.58 19.95
CA LYS A 17 20.85 -10.91 19.49
C LYS A 17 19.62 -11.34 20.29
N ALA A 18 18.53 -11.65 19.58
CA ALA A 18 17.35 -12.23 20.20
C ALA A 18 17.77 -13.42 21.05
N ALA A 19 17.30 -13.46 22.31
CA ALA A 19 17.47 -14.63 23.15
C ALA A 19 16.98 -15.86 22.37
N THR A 20 17.86 -16.83 22.18
CA THR A 20 17.63 -18.07 21.42
C THR A 20 16.75 -19.05 22.21
N GLY A 21 15.59 -18.58 22.63
CA GLY A 21 14.55 -19.33 23.34
C GLY A 21 13.25 -19.33 22.56
N VAL A 22 13.32 -19.58 21.24
CA VAL A 22 12.12 -19.93 20.48
C VAL A 22 11.96 -21.44 20.61
N THR A 23 11.17 -21.88 21.58
CA THR A 23 10.65 -23.25 21.58
C THR A 23 9.96 -23.47 20.23
N PRO A 24 10.22 -24.58 19.51
CA PRO A 24 9.50 -24.87 18.28
C PRO A 24 8.01 -24.89 18.61
N MET A 25 7.23 -24.00 17.98
CA MET A 25 5.78 -24.13 18.01
C MET A 25 5.47 -25.43 17.26
N THR A 26 5.07 -26.46 18.01
CA THR A 26 4.51 -27.67 17.41
C THR A 26 3.32 -27.27 16.53
N PRO A 27 3.24 -27.78 15.29
CA PRO A 27 2.10 -27.50 14.43
C PRO A 27 0.83 -27.92 15.17
N PRO A 28 -0.25 -27.13 15.11
CA PRO A 28 -1.50 -27.51 15.72
C PRO A 28 -1.96 -28.84 15.13
N PRO A 29 -2.59 -29.72 15.93
CA PRO A 29 -3.14 -30.96 15.43
C PRO A 29 -4.13 -30.69 14.27
N PRO A 30 -4.25 -31.62 13.31
CA PRO A 30 -5.16 -31.44 12.18
C PRO A 30 -6.57 -31.12 12.68
N ALA A 31 -7.19 -30.10 12.06
CA ALA A 31 -8.50 -29.62 12.45
C ALA A 31 -9.51 -30.77 12.42
N LYS A 32 -10.20 -31.00 13.55
CA LYS A 32 -11.34 -31.91 13.61
C LYS A 32 -12.47 -31.28 12.81
N ASN A 33 -12.87 -31.87 11.69
CA ASN A 33 -13.94 -31.36 10.82
C ASN A 33 -15.32 -31.52 11.48
N GLY A 34 -15.65 -30.63 12.42
CA GLY A 34 -16.95 -30.55 13.08
C GLY A 34 -17.41 -29.10 13.27
N PRO A 35 -18.72 -28.86 13.46
CA PRO A 35 -19.30 -27.50 13.55
C PRO A 35 -18.72 -26.66 14.70
N HIS A 36 -18.29 -27.28 15.80
CA HIS A 36 -17.57 -26.59 16.89
C HIS A 36 -16.18 -26.10 16.48
N ALA A 37 -15.43 -26.87 15.69
CA ALA A 37 -14.09 -26.47 15.24
C ALA A 37 -14.13 -25.34 14.22
N ALA A 38 -15.17 -25.27 13.38
CA ALA A 38 -15.40 -24.14 12.48
C ALA A 38 -15.75 -22.85 13.25
N ALA A 39 -16.55 -22.96 14.32
CA ALA A 39 -16.86 -21.84 15.20
C ALA A 39 -15.61 -21.33 15.94
N GLU A 40 -14.76 -22.22 16.44
CA GLU A 40 -13.48 -21.88 17.08
C GLU A 40 -12.49 -21.24 16.09
N GLN A 41 -12.39 -21.76 14.86
CA GLN A 41 -11.57 -21.16 13.80
C GLN A 41 -12.04 -19.74 13.45
N ASN A 42 -13.35 -19.49 13.45
CA ASN A 42 -13.91 -18.17 13.22
C ASN A 42 -13.59 -17.18 14.36
N ILE A 43 -13.59 -17.64 15.62
CA ILE A 43 -13.22 -16.82 16.78
C ILE A 43 -11.72 -16.48 16.74
N VAL A 44 -10.87 -17.47 16.47
CA VAL A 44 -9.41 -17.27 16.34
C VAL A 44 -9.10 -16.31 15.20
N GLY A 45 -9.74 -16.48 14.04
CA GLY A 45 -9.60 -15.58 12.90
C GLY A 45 -10.01 -14.15 13.23
N ALA A 46 -11.18 -13.94 13.82
CA ALA A 46 -11.65 -12.60 14.21
C ALA A 46 -10.72 -11.93 15.24
N GLN A 47 -10.20 -12.69 16.21
CA GLN A 47 -9.25 -12.17 17.19
C GLN A 47 -7.90 -11.81 16.55
N ALA A 48 -7.41 -12.65 15.62
CA ALA A 48 -6.20 -12.38 14.87
C ALA A 48 -6.32 -11.11 14.02
N THR A 49 -7.42 -10.95 13.28
CA THR A 49 -7.70 -9.74 12.49
C THR A 49 -7.72 -8.49 13.36
N ARG A 50 -8.46 -8.51 14.49
CA ARG A 50 -8.52 -7.36 15.39
C ARG A 50 -7.15 -6.96 15.90
N ARG A 51 -6.34 -7.92 16.37
CA ARG A 51 -4.98 -7.65 16.89
C ARG A 51 -4.04 -7.13 15.81
N PHE A 52 -4.11 -7.72 14.61
CA PHE A 52 -3.27 -7.31 13.49
C PHE A 52 -3.61 -5.90 13.03
N GLU A 53 -4.89 -5.60 12.79
CA GLU A 53 -5.34 -4.29 12.33
C GLU A 53 -5.08 -3.20 13.38
N SER A 54 -5.33 -3.47 14.68
CA SER A 54 -5.08 -2.50 15.74
C SER A 54 -3.61 -2.15 15.88
N THR A 55 -2.75 -3.17 15.95
CA THR A 55 -1.30 -3.00 16.13
C THR A 55 -0.66 -2.40 14.88
N GLY A 56 -1.13 -2.81 13.69
CA GLY A 56 -0.68 -2.27 12.41
C GLY A 56 -1.01 -0.78 12.28
N ARG A 57 -2.24 -0.38 12.65
CA ARG A 57 -2.62 1.04 12.69
C ARG A 57 -1.74 1.83 13.64
N GLU A 58 -1.58 1.36 14.87
CA GLU A 58 -0.78 2.04 15.88
C GLU A 58 0.67 2.26 15.40
N PHE A 59 1.32 1.20 14.90
CA PHE A 59 2.69 1.29 14.42
C PHE A 59 2.83 2.30 13.26
N MET A 60 1.93 2.23 12.29
CA MET A 60 1.97 3.12 11.12
C MET A 60 1.71 4.58 11.49
N ALA A 61 0.71 4.84 12.34
CA ALA A 61 0.36 6.19 12.80
C ALA A 61 1.50 6.80 13.65
N GLN A 62 2.05 6.05 14.61
CA GLN A 62 3.15 6.52 15.46
C GLN A 62 4.42 6.80 14.66
N THR A 63 4.71 5.97 13.66
CA THR A 63 5.84 6.20 12.75
C THR A 63 5.68 7.50 11.97
N LEU A 64 4.48 7.77 11.44
CA LEU A 64 4.20 8.99 10.68
C LEU A 64 4.26 10.23 11.57
N LEU A 65 3.69 10.15 12.78
CA LEU A 65 3.76 11.20 13.79
C LEU A 65 5.21 11.54 14.15
N LEU A 66 6.02 10.52 14.47
CA LEU A 66 7.42 10.71 14.82
C LEU A 66 8.22 11.30 13.65
N ALA A 67 7.98 10.85 12.42
CA ALA A 67 8.63 11.39 11.24
C ALA A 67 8.34 12.89 11.06
N LYS A 68 7.08 13.30 11.24
CA LYS A 68 6.65 14.70 11.21
C LYS A 68 7.29 15.53 12.33
N GLN A 69 7.36 15.00 13.55
CA GLN A 69 8.02 15.66 14.68
C GLN A 69 9.52 15.88 14.43
N LEU A 70 10.21 14.86 13.91
CA LEU A 70 11.66 14.93 13.65
C LEU A 70 12.00 15.81 12.44
N ARG A 71 11.10 15.92 11.46
CA ARG A 71 11.31 16.68 10.21
C ARG A 71 10.04 17.46 9.85
N PRO A 72 9.72 18.53 10.59
CA PRO A 72 8.46 19.27 10.45
C PRO A 72 8.34 20.07 9.14
N ARG A 73 9.45 20.26 8.41
CA ARG A 73 9.46 20.94 7.10
C ARG A 73 9.35 19.97 5.92
N ALA A 74 9.40 18.67 6.17
CA ALA A 74 9.19 17.66 5.14
C ALA A 74 7.70 17.33 5.06
N ALA A 75 7.28 16.80 3.92
CA ALA A 75 5.91 16.34 3.70
C ALA A 75 5.91 14.81 3.66
N TRP A 76 5.08 14.20 4.50
CA TRP A 76 5.13 12.77 4.79
C TRP A 76 3.91 12.03 4.27
N GLY A 77 4.13 10.77 3.90
CA GLY A 77 3.11 9.84 3.42
C GLY A 77 3.72 8.47 3.15
N TYR A 78 2.89 7.44 3.18
CA TYR A 78 3.34 6.08 2.88
C TYR A 78 3.32 5.79 1.37
N TYR A 79 4.38 5.14 0.90
CA TYR A 79 4.43 4.63 -0.46
C TYR A 79 3.30 3.63 -0.74
N ALA A 80 2.78 3.69 -1.96
CA ALA A 80 1.75 2.84 -2.57
C ALA A 80 0.31 3.03 -2.09
N PHE A 81 0.05 3.76 -1.00
CA PHE A 81 -1.31 4.03 -0.53
C PHE A 81 -1.99 5.20 -1.26
N PRO A 82 -3.33 5.16 -1.45
CA PRO A 82 -4.21 3.99 -1.27
C PRO A 82 -3.99 2.93 -2.35
N TYR A 83 -4.30 1.68 -2.01
CA TYR A 83 -4.36 0.61 -3.00
C TYR A 83 -5.68 0.63 -3.79
N CYS A 84 -5.64 0.08 -5.00
CA CYS A 84 -6.79 0.01 -5.91
C CYS A 84 -7.01 -1.40 -6.48
N PHE A 85 -5.92 -2.14 -6.72
CA PHE A 85 -5.90 -3.47 -7.34
C PHE A 85 -6.65 -3.58 -8.67
N ASN A 86 -6.84 -2.46 -9.37
CA ASN A 86 -7.45 -2.41 -10.69
C ASN A 86 -6.57 -3.08 -11.75
N MET A 87 -7.21 -3.47 -12.86
CA MET A 87 -6.57 -4.14 -14.00
C MET A 87 -5.87 -5.47 -13.65
N ASN A 88 -6.22 -6.14 -12.55
CA ASN A 88 -5.57 -7.39 -12.11
C ASN A 88 -6.15 -8.69 -12.71
N GLY A 89 -7.20 -8.60 -13.54
CA GLY A 89 -7.66 -9.74 -14.35
C GLY A 89 -6.53 -10.17 -15.29
N GLY A 90 -6.26 -11.48 -15.37
CA GLY A 90 -5.28 -12.04 -16.32
C GLY A 90 -5.60 -11.69 -17.78
N SER A 91 -4.73 -12.08 -18.71
CA SER A 91 -4.84 -11.74 -20.15
C SER A 91 -6.10 -12.24 -20.87
N THR A 92 -7.03 -12.92 -20.19
CA THR A 92 -8.13 -13.66 -20.82
C THR A 92 -9.53 -13.28 -20.33
N SER A 93 -9.74 -12.24 -19.53
CA SER A 93 -11.08 -11.98 -18.98
C SER A 93 -11.64 -10.58 -19.23
N ASN A 94 -12.97 -10.55 -19.37
CA ASN A 94 -13.91 -9.42 -19.21
C ASN A 94 -13.77 -8.69 -17.84
N GLY A 95 -12.63 -8.80 -17.16
CA GLY A 95 -12.36 -8.45 -15.77
C GLY A 95 -11.31 -7.35 -15.55
N GLN A 96 -10.90 -6.65 -16.62
CA GLN A 96 -10.09 -5.45 -16.51
C GLN A 96 -10.98 -4.23 -16.19
N LYS A 97 -11.23 -4.03 -14.89
CA LYS A 97 -11.94 -2.85 -14.40
C LYS A 97 -10.97 -1.71 -14.15
N GLU A 98 -11.31 -0.53 -14.67
CA GLU A 98 -10.56 0.72 -14.44
C GLU A 98 -10.67 1.15 -12.98
N ASP A 99 -11.90 1.22 -12.47
CA ASP A 99 -12.18 1.62 -11.09
C ASP A 99 -11.78 0.52 -10.09
N CYS A 100 -11.33 0.96 -8.91
CA CYS A 100 -11.09 0.07 -7.77
C CYS A 100 -12.40 -0.58 -7.35
N SER A 101 -12.35 -1.84 -6.88
CA SER A 101 -13.57 -2.53 -6.45
C SER A 101 -14.24 -1.83 -5.26
N ALA A 102 -15.55 -1.99 -5.12
CA ALA A 102 -16.30 -1.40 -4.00
C ALA A 102 -15.78 -1.90 -2.63
N GLU A 103 -15.27 -3.13 -2.57
CA GLU A 103 -14.61 -3.66 -1.38
C GLU A 103 -13.35 -2.88 -1.03
N VAL A 104 -12.44 -2.71 -1.99
CA VAL A 104 -11.20 -1.94 -1.78
C VAL A 104 -11.48 -0.49 -1.39
N GLN A 105 -12.50 0.14 -1.99
CA GLN A 105 -12.91 1.49 -1.59
C GLN A 105 -13.40 1.54 -0.13
N ARG A 106 -14.18 0.55 0.32
CA ARG A 106 -14.60 0.43 1.73
C ARG A 106 -13.41 0.19 2.66
N GLU A 107 -12.42 -0.59 2.25
CA GLU A 107 -11.19 -0.78 3.02
C GLU A 107 -10.38 0.51 3.14
N ASN A 108 -10.22 1.23 2.03
CA ASN A 108 -9.58 2.56 2.02
C ASN A 108 -10.34 3.55 2.94
N ASP A 109 -11.67 3.49 2.96
CA ASP A 109 -12.48 4.31 3.89
C ASP A 109 -12.22 3.95 5.36
N ARG A 110 -12.01 2.66 5.69
CA ARG A 110 -11.66 2.23 7.06
C ARG A 110 -10.28 2.71 7.51
N ILE A 111 -9.36 2.95 6.58
CA ILE A 111 -8.03 3.51 6.86
C ILE A 111 -7.93 5.02 6.61
N GLN A 112 -9.05 5.75 6.65
CA GLN A 112 -9.08 7.22 6.50
C GLN A 112 -8.07 7.92 7.42
N TRP A 113 -7.86 7.40 8.62
CA TRP A 113 -6.87 7.89 9.60
C TRP A 113 -5.46 8.04 9.01
N LEU A 114 -5.06 7.17 8.09
CA LEU A 114 -3.74 7.23 7.45
C LEU A 114 -3.59 8.48 6.59
N PHE A 115 -4.66 8.87 5.90
CA PHE A 115 -4.68 10.04 5.01
C PHE A 115 -4.93 11.33 5.80
N ASP A 116 -5.63 11.26 6.92
CA ASP A 116 -5.79 12.38 7.85
C ASP A 116 -4.44 12.79 8.46
N ASP A 117 -3.57 11.81 8.74
CA ASP A 117 -2.25 12.05 9.32
C ASP A 117 -1.15 12.39 8.28
N SER A 118 -1.42 12.18 6.99
CA SER A 118 -0.46 12.37 5.89
C SER A 118 -0.49 13.78 5.30
N ASP A 119 0.67 14.26 4.81
CA ASP A 119 0.77 15.53 4.07
C ASP A 119 0.71 15.31 2.55
N ILE A 120 1.08 14.11 2.08
CA ILE A 120 1.08 13.69 0.67
C ILE A 120 0.63 12.22 0.56
N ILE A 121 -0.08 11.89 -0.50
CA ILE A 121 -0.50 10.54 -0.87
C ILE A 121 0.31 10.05 -2.08
N PHE A 122 0.84 8.83 -2.01
CA PHE A 122 1.80 8.29 -2.96
C PHE A 122 1.30 7.00 -3.64
N PRO A 123 0.26 7.05 -4.50
CA PRO A 123 -0.21 5.85 -5.17
C PRO A 123 0.85 5.33 -6.15
N SER A 124 1.09 4.02 -6.13
CA SER A 124 1.97 3.38 -7.13
C SER A 124 1.18 3.15 -8.41
N VAL A 125 1.69 3.63 -9.54
CA VAL A 125 1.07 3.45 -10.86
C VAL A 125 1.98 2.67 -11.81
N TYR A 126 2.77 1.74 -11.27
CA TYR A 126 3.71 0.96 -12.07
C TYR A 126 2.99 0.14 -13.13
N LEU A 127 3.50 0.24 -14.35
CA LEU A 127 2.92 -0.41 -15.52
C LEU A 127 3.43 -1.85 -15.67
N ARG A 128 2.67 -2.64 -16.43
CA ARG A 128 3.03 -4.00 -16.84
C ARG A 128 3.04 -4.07 -18.36
N GLU A 129 4.04 -4.75 -18.93
CA GLU A 129 4.22 -4.92 -20.37
C GLU A 129 3.05 -5.71 -20.95
N LYS A 130 2.54 -6.72 -20.23
CA LYS A 130 1.40 -7.53 -20.68
C LYS A 130 0.07 -6.79 -20.84
N LEU A 131 -0.06 -5.57 -20.28
CA LEU A 131 -1.25 -4.75 -20.46
C LEU A 131 -1.19 -3.99 -21.79
N GLY A 132 -2.31 -3.92 -22.51
CA GLY A 132 -2.43 -3.07 -23.70
C GLY A 132 -2.31 -1.58 -23.36
N ALA A 133 -2.06 -0.73 -24.35
CA ALA A 133 -1.88 0.71 -24.15
C ALA A 133 -3.09 1.36 -23.44
N GLY A 134 -4.32 1.03 -23.87
CA GLY A 134 -5.55 1.51 -23.25
C GLY A 134 -5.66 1.09 -21.78
N ASP A 135 -5.27 -0.15 -21.47
CA ASP A 135 -5.35 -0.70 -20.11
C ASP A 135 -4.32 -0.10 -19.16
N ARG A 136 -3.13 0.25 -19.68
CA ARG A 136 -2.12 0.98 -18.90
C ARG A 136 -2.65 2.35 -18.49
N ILE A 137 -3.38 3.03 -19.37
CA ILE A 137 -4.02 4.31 -19.06
C ILE A 137 -5.12 4.13 -18.00
N LYS A 138 -6.00 3.13 -18.17
CA LYS A 138 -7.05 2.81 -17.19
C LYS A 138 -6.45 2.48 -15.81
N LEU A 139 -5.34 1.74 -15.77
CA LEU A 139 -4.62 1.43 -14.54
C LEU A 139 -4.25 2.71 -13.79
N ILE A 140 -3.59 3.65 -14.48
CA ILE A 140 -3.16 4.92 -13.89
C ILE A 140 -4.38 5.73 -13.42
N ARG A 141 -5.36 5.95 -14.30
CA ARG A 141 -6.55 6.76 -13.99
C ARG A 141 -7.31 6.25 -12.77
N GLY A 142 -7.58 4.95 -12.70
CA GLY A 142 -8.31 4.36 -11.57
C GLY A 142 -7.57 4.54 -10.24
N ARG A 143 -6.24 4.34 -10.23
CA ARG A 143 -5.42 4.52 -9.03
C ARG A 143 -5.33 5.98 -8.59
N VAL A 144 -5.16 6.90 -9.53
CA VAL A 144 -5.13 8.34 -9.25
C VAL A 144 -6.50 8.83 -8.78
N LYS A 145 -7.58 8.38 -9.41
CA LYS A 145 -8.97 8.69 -9.01
C LYS A 145 -9.23 8.31 -7.56
N GLU A 146 -8.79 7.13 -7.13
CA GLU A 146 -8.94 6.70 -5.73
C GLU A 146 -8.05 7.48 -4.76
N ALA A 147 -6.80 7.75 -5.14
CA ALA A 147 -5.91 8.60 -4.33
C ALA A 147 -6.49 10.01 -4.12
N VAL A 148 -7.04 10.62 -5.19
CA VAL A 148 -7.72 11.91 -5.12
C VAL A 148 -9.00 11.83 -4.29
N ARG A 149 -9.75 10.73 -4.37
CA ARG A 149 -10.93 10.51 -3.51
C ARG A 149 -10.54 10.53 -2.03
N MET A 150 -9.49 9.80 -1.65
CA MET A 150 -9.00 9.78 -0.27
C MET A 150 -8.41 11.12 0.19
N ALA A 151 -7.66 11.81 -0.68
CA ALA A 151 -7.16 13.16 -0.38
C ALA A 151 -8.29 14.15 -0.08
N ARG A 152 -9.39 14.12 -0.85
CA ARG A 152 -10.54 15.02 -0.64
C ARG A 152 -11.29 14.72 0.66
N ARG A 153 -11.40 13.44 1.00
CA ARG A 153 -12.07 12.97 2.23
C ARG A 153 -11.24 13.19 3.49
N ALA A 154 -9.92 13.36 3.37
CA ALA A 154 -9.03 13.54 4.51
C ALA A 154 -9.46 14.69 5.41
N ASN A 155 -9.55 14.46 6.72
CA ASN A 155 -10.01 15.44 7.71
C ASN A 155 -8.86 16.34 8.21
N VAL A 156 -8.09 16.87 7.27
CA VAL A 156 -6.94 17.76 7.52
C VAL A 156 -6.97 18.94 6.54
N GLN A 157 -6.35 20.06 6.93
CA GLN A 157 -6.12 21.21 6.05
C GLN A 157 -4.66 21.67 6.12
N PRO A 158 -4.01 21.96 4.98
CA PRO A 158 -4.51 21.76 3.61
C PRO A 158 -4.70 20.26 3.29
N LYS A 159 -5.56 19.96 2.30
CA LYS A 159 -5.76 18.57 1.85
C LYS A 159 -4.43 17.96 1.36
N PRO A 160 -4.18 16.66 1.61
CA PRO A 160 -2.97 16.00 1.16
C PRO A 160 -2.82 16.10 -0.37
N ARG A 161 -1.61 16.39 -0.85
CA ARG A 161 -1.34 16.38 -2.29
C ARG A 161 -1.24 14.94 -2.79
N VAL A 162 -1.56 14.68 -4.05
CA VAL A 162 -1.36 13.36 -4.67
C VAL A 162 -0.14 13.43 -5.58
N LEU A 163 0.87 12.58 -5.34
CA LEU A 163 2.04 12.44 -6.19
C LEU A 163 2.24 10.97 -6.55
N THR A 164 2.10 10.65 -7.84
CA THR A 164 2.18 9.27 -8.32
C THR A 164 3.62 8.74 -8.26
N TYR A 165 3.79 7.52 -7.77
CA TYR A 165 5.03 6.78 -7.92
C TYR A 165 5.04 6.07 -9.27
N ILE A 166 5.93 6.50 -10.14
CA ILE A 166 6.20 5.91 -11.45
C ILE A 166 7.53 5.15 -11.45
N ARG A 167 7.63 4.12 -12.28
CA ARG A 167 8.87 3.40 -12.55
C ARG A 167 9.17 3.49 -14.05
N TYR A 168 10.42 3.68 -14.43
CA TYR A 168 10.83 3.80 -15.83
C TYR A 168 10.97 2.45 -16.56
N VAL A 169 10.64 1.34 -15.89
CA VAL A 169 10.57 -0.01 -16.46
C VAL A 169 9.22 -0.67 -16.13
N TYR A 170 8.79 -1.60 -16.98
CA TYR A 170 7.63 -2.44 -16.70
C TYR A 170 7.90 -3.38 -15.51
N THR A 171 6.90 -3.59 -14.67
CA THR A 171 7.01 -4.37 -13.42
C THR A 171 7.28 -5.85 -13.68
N ASP A 172 6.70 -6.39 -14.75
CA ASP A 172 6.71 -7.82 -15.10
C ASP A 172 7.87 -8.23 -16.01
N SER A 173 8.54 -7.29 -16.68
CA SER A 173 9.67 -7.62 -17.58
C SER A 173 10.94 -6.82 -17.37
N ILE A 174 10.91 -5.75 -16.57
CA ILE A 174 12.07 -4.87 -16.30
C ILE A 174 12.59 -4.16 -17.58
N LYS A 175 11.93 -4.31 -18.73
CA LYS A 175 12.22 -3.51 -19.92
C LYS A 175 11.81 -2.06 -19.70
N TYR A 176 12.55 -1.13 -20.30
CA TYR A 176 12.22 0.29 -20.27
C TYR A 176 10.81 0.54 -20.81
N LEU A 177 10.12 1.48 -20.18
CA LEU A 177 8.86 1.98 -20.72
C LEU A 177 9.13 2.61 -22.09
N THR A 178 8.25 2.31 -23.05
CA THR A 178 8.18 3.10 -24.29
C THR A 178 7.88 4.56 -23.95
N GLU A 179 8.33 5.49 -24.80
CA GLU A 179 8.06 6.92 -24.62
C GLU A 179 6.56 7.20 -24.40
N VAL A 180 5.71 6.54 -25.18
CA VAL A 180 4.26 6.62 -25.07
C VAL A 180 3.76 6.14 -23.71
N SER A 181 4.26 5.00 -23.21
CA SER A 181 3.86 4.49 -21.89
C SER A 181 4.37 5.35 -20.75
N PHE A 182 5.56 5.94 -20.88
CA PHE A 182 6.11 6.87 -19.90
C PHE A 182 5.25 8.14 -19.82
N ARG A 183 4.86 8.71 -20.96
CA ARG A 183 3.99 9.90 -21.04
C ARG A 183 2.64 9.70 -20.34
N TYR A 184 2.08 8.49 -20.31
CA TYR A 184 0.83 8.23 -19.59
C TYR A 184 0.92 8.48 -18.08
N GLY A 185 2.08 8.27 -17.47
CA GLY A 185 2.29 8.44 -16.03
C GLY A 185 2.61 9.87 -15.58
N LEU A 186 2.67 10.84 -16.51
CA LEU A 186 3.10 12.22 -16.24
C LEU A 186 1.93 13.23 -16.16
N TRP A 187 0.68 12.77 -16.19
CA TRP A 187 -0.53 13.60 -16.11
C TRP A 187 -1.16 13.57 -14.72
#